data_AF-A0A944JEA6-F1
#
_entry.id   AF-A0A944JEA6-F1
#
_cell.length_a   1.000
_cell.length_b   1.000
_cell.length_c   1.000
_cell.angle_alpha   90.00
_cell.angle_beta   90.00
_cell.angle_gamma   90.00
#
_symmetry.space_group_name_H-M   'P 1'
#
loop_
_entity.id
_entity.type
_entity.pdbx_description
1 polymer ?
#
loop_
_entity_poly.entity_id
_entity_poly.type
_entity_poly.pdbx_seq_one_letter_code
_entity_poly.pdbx_strand_id
1 'polypeptide(L)' 'MAVIHTPVKGFSGPGVGGLNFVDGRAETDDEGVIAYARRHGYEVTPKRKPAAKPETPKE' A
#
# COMPACT_ATOMS: atom_id res chain seq x y z
N MET A 1 -6.37 -6.59 -1.74
CA MET A 1 -5.70 -5.30 -1.99
C MET A 1 -5.04 -4.81 -0.72
N ALA A 2 -3.79 -4.42 -0.82
CA ALA A 2 -3.00 -3.80 0.23
C ALA A 2 -2.22 -2.63 -0.37
N VAL A 3 -1.92 -1.65 0.47
CA VAL A 3 -1.02 -0.55 0.14
C VAL A 3 0.34 -0.89 0.73
N ILE A 4 1.38 -0.84 -0.09
CA ILE A 4 2.76 -1.06 0.30
C ILE A 4 3.46 0.30 0.36
N HIS A 5 4.18 0.52 1.44
CA HIS A 5 4.95 1.73 1.71
C HIS A 5 6.43 1.40 1.67
N THR A 6 7.20 2.11 0.86
CA THR A 6 8.66 1.97 0.78
C THR A 6 9.33 2.66 1.95
N PRO A 7 10.44 2.11 2.47
CA PRO A 7 11.24 2.80 3.48
C PRO A 7 11.90 4.08 2.94
N VAL A 8 12.06 4.19 1.62
CA VAL A 8 12.60 5.38 0.97
C VAL A 8 11.49 6.43 0.84
N LYS A 9 11.62 7.52 1.58
CA LYS A 9 10.63 8.60 1.58
C LYS A 9 10.61 9.31 0.22
N GLY A 10 9.42 9.49 -0.37
CA GLY A 10 9.24 10.18 -1.66
C GLY A 10 9.65 9.37 -2.89
N PHE A 11 9.97 8.08 -2.74
CA PHE A 11 10.35 7.24 -3.88
C PHE A 11 9.20 7.11 -4.88
N SER A 12 9.43 7.51 -6.12
CA SER A 12 8.46 7.35 -7.20
C SER A 12 9.12 6.61 -8.35
N GLY A 13 8.57 5.47 -8.75
CA GLY A 13 9.15 4.62 -9.77
C GLY A 13 8.74 3.15 -9.70
N PRO A 14 9.28 2.33 -10.62
CA PRO A 14 9.04 0.90 -10.63
C PRO A 14 9.66 0.24 -9.40
N GLY A 15 8.88 -0.62 -8.78
CA GLY A 15 9.18 -1.31 -7.54
C GLY A 15 9.04 -2.81 -7.67
N VAL A 16 9.07 -3.47 -6.51
CA VAL A 16 9.04 -4.93 -6.40
C VAL A 16 7.78 -5.49 -7.06
N GLY A 17 7.92 -6.59 -7.82
CA GLY A 17 6.77 -7.23 -8.47
C GLY A 17 6.06 -6.41 -9.54
N GLY A 18 6.72 -5.39 -10.11
CA GLY A 18 6.13 -4.52 -11.14
C GLY A 18 5.22 -3.43 -10.58
N LEU A 19 5.27 -3.18 -9.27
CA LEU A 19 4.51 -2.08 -8.67
C LEU A 19 5.02 -0.73 -9.11
N ASN A 20 4.12 0.22 -9.29
CA ASN A 20 4.50 1.61 -9.52
C ASN A 20 4.30 2.39 -8.21
N PHE A 21 5.41 2.72 -7.55
CA PHE A 21 5.38 3.56 -6.36
C PHE A 21 5.19 5.02 -6.75
N VAL A 22 4.35 5.71 -5.99
CA VAL A 22 4.08 7.15 -6.08
C VAL A 22 4.22 7.70 -4.67
N ASP A 23 5.17 8.61 -4.47
CA ASP A 23 5.48 9.18 -3.14
C ASP A 23 5.76 8.11 -2.05
N GLY A 24 6.41 7.02 -2.45
CA GLY A 24 6.73 5.88 -1.60
C GLY A 24 5.55 4.94 -1.32
N ARG A 25 4.44 5.06 -2.04
CA ARG A 25 3.24 4.20 -1.87
C ARG A 25 2.87 3.49 -3.17
N ALA A 26 2.53 2.21 -3.10
CA ALA A 26 1.99 1.44 -4.21
C ALA A 26 0.83 0.59 -3.74
N GLU A 27 -0.18 0.38 -4.59
CA GLU A 27 -1.31 -0.50 -4.30
C GLU A 27 -1.16 -1.80 -5.09
N THR A 28 -1.43 -2.92 -4.44
CA THR A 28 -1.41 -4.23 -5.08
C THR A 28 -2.44 -5.17 -4.49
N ASP A 29 -2.99 -6.06 -5.29
CA ASP A 29 -3.73 -7.23 -4.82
C ASP A 29 -2.93 -8.53 -4.89
N ASP A 30 -1.73 -8.50 -5.47
CA ASP A 30 -0.88 -9.67 -5.61
C ASP A 30 -0.34 -10.13 -4.24
N GLU A 31 -0.81 -11.30 -3.80
CA GLU A 31 -0.44 -11.86 -2.50
C GLU A 31 1.05 -12.19 -2.40
N GLY A 32 1.71 -12.50 -3.52
CA GLY A 32 3.15 -12.75 -3.59
C GLY A 32 3.94 -11.49 -3.28
N VAL A 33 3.55 -10.36 -3.87
CA VAL A 33 4.19 -9.06 -3.61
C VAL A 33 3.95 -8.59 -2.18
N ILE A 34 2.74 -8.79 -1.66
CA ILE A 34 2.39 -8.49 -0.25
C ILE A 34 3.27 -9.31 0.71
N ALA A 35 3.41 -10.61 0.47
CA ALA A 35 4.23 -11.49 1.30
C ALA A 35 5.72 -11.12 1.23
N TYR A 36 6.23 -10.77 0.05
CA TYR A 36 7.59 -10.28 -0.14
C TYR A 36 7.82 -9.00 0.67
N ALA A 37 6.93 -8.01 0.52
CA ALA A 37 7.04 -6.73 1.21
C ALA A 37 7.11 -6.89 2.74
N ARG A 38 6.24 -7.75 3.32
CA ARG A 38 6.26 -8.04 4.77
C ARG A 38 7.57 -8.67 5.25
N ARG A 39 8.24 -9.47 4.40
CA ARG A 39 9.52 -10.13 4.74
C ARG A 39 10.73 -9.20 4.58
N HIS A 40 10.63 -8.22 3.70
CA HIS A 40 11.73 -7.31 3.33
C HIS A 40 11.68 -5.95 4.04
N GLY A 41 10.84 -5.80 5.07
CA GLY A 41 10.78 -4.58 5.90
C GLY A 41 9.99 -3.43 5.28
N TYR A 42 9.17 -3.70 4.27
CA TYR A 42 8.21 -2.73 3.77
C TYR A 42 6.99 -2.67 4.69
N GLU A 43 6.39 -1.49 4.82
CA GLU A 43 5.16 -1.34 5.56
C GLU A 43 3.98 -1.71 4.66
N VAL A 44 3.15 -2.66 5.12
CA VAL A 44 2.03 -3.20 4.33
C VAL A 44 0.74 -2.92 5.07
N THR A 45 -0.07 -2.03 4.52
CA THR A 45 -1.39 -1.68 5.05
C THR A 45 -2.47 -2.45 4.29
N PRO A 46 -3.17 -3.41 4.93
CA PRO A 46 -4.28 -4.11 4.27
C PRO A 46 -5.42 -3.11 3.99
N LYS A 47 -5.69 -2.84 2.71
CA LYS A 47 -6.88 -2.09 2.30
C LYS A 47 -8.05 -3.06 2.29
N ARG A 48 -8.66 -3.26 3.47
CA ARG A 48 -10.02 -3.77 3.52
C ARG A 48 -10.86 -2.75 2.75
N LYS A 49 -11.59 -3.16 1.71
CA LYS A 49 -12.58 -2.29 1.05
C LYS A 49 -13.28 -1.52 2.16
N PRO A 50 -13.27 -0.18 2.19
CA PRO A 50 -14.02 0.53 3.18
C PRO A 50 -15.45 0.02 3.03
N ALA A 51 -15.97 -0.63 4.07
CA ALA A 51 -17.40 -0.57 4.28
C ALA A 51 -17.75 0.91 4.12
N ALA A 52 -18.69 1.19 3.22
CA ALA A 52 -19.07 2.53 2.83
C ALA A 52 -19.03 3.48 4.03
N LYS A 53 -18.42 4.66 3.84
CA LYS A 53 -18.50 5.77 4.80
C LYS A 53 -19.97 5.94 5.25
N PRO A 54 -20.18 6.37 6.49
CA PRO A 54 -20.88 7.63 6.66
C PRO A 54 -19.81 8.58 7.21
N GLU A 55 -19.31 9.52 6.42
CA GLU A 55 -19.89 10.87 6.37
C GLU A 55 -20.19 11.37 7.79
N THR A 56 -19.17 11.95 8.41
CA THR A 56 -19.30 12.79 9.61
C THR A 56 -20.20 13.99 9.29
N PRO A 57 -21.10 14.42 10.19
CA PRO A 57 -20.82 15.69 10.87
C PRO A 57 -21.22 15.75 12.36
N LYS A 58 -20.38 16.46 13.11
CA LYS A 58 -20.57 17.18 14.38
C LYS A 58 -22.02 17.62 14.69
N GLU A 59 -22.52 17.28 15.88
CA GLU A 59 -23.28 18.15 16.81
C GLU A 59 -23.12 17.65 18.25
#